data_AF-A0A667Z2E6-F1
#
_entry.id   AF-A0A667Z2E6-F1
#
_cell.length_a   1.000
_cell.length_b   1.000
_cell.length_c   1.000
_cell.angle_alpha   90.00
_cell.angle_beta   90.00
_cell.angle_gamma   90.00
#
_symmetry.space_group_name_H-M   'P 1'
#
loop_
_entity.id
_entity.type
_entity.pdbx_description
1 polymer ?
#
loop_
_entity_poly.entity_id
_entity_poly.type
_entity_poly.pdbx_seq_one_letter_code
_entity_poly.pdbx_strand_id
1 'polypeptide(L)'
;IQLIFLLTGLENISPLVKSVEETLEPISTEVQGTIPTWINGNLLRNGPGKFEFGNTHYNHWFDGMAMLHQFKIEEGRVTYKSRFLQSDQTFKKCYCNV
;
A
#
# COMPACT_ATOMS: atom_id res chain seq x y z
N ILE A 1 24.34 -21.63 17.46
CA ILE A 1 23.71 -20.32 17.72
C ILE A 1 24.02 -19.46 16.51
N GLN A 2 23.11 -19.45 15.53
CA GLN A 2 23.30 -18.69 14.29
C GLN A 2 21.97 -18.02 13.97
N LEU A 3 21.73 -16.89 14.65
CA LEU A 3 20.83 -15.85 14.21
C LEU A 3 21.74 -14.66 13.89
N ILE A 4 21.90 -14.36 12.60
CA ILE A 4 22.26 -13.08 11.96
C ILE A 4 22.56 -13.48 10.52
N PHE A 5 21.53 -13.60 9.68
CA PHE A 5 21.64 -13.64 8.21
C PHE A 5 20.22 -13.58 7.63
N LEU A 6 19.53 -12.44 7.80
CA LEU A 6 18.28 -12.15 7.06
C LEU A 6 17.83 -10.67 7.14
N LEU A 7 18.78 -9.73 7.23
CA LEU A 7 18.49 -8.28 7.14
C LEU A 7 19.50 -7.54 6.25
N THR A 8 19.93 -8.15 5.15
CA THR A 8 20.66 -7.43 4.09
C THR A 8 19.64 -7.00 3.04
N GLY A 9 19.15 -5.76 3.12
CA GLY A 9 18.17 -5.24 2.16
C GLY A 9 17.48 -3.91 2.50
N LEU A 10 17.66 -3.38 3.72
CA LEU A 10 17.09 -2.08 4.14
C LEU A 10 18.13 -0.95 4.12
N GLU A 11 18.96 -0.86 3.08
CA GLU A 11 19.91 0.28 2.98
C GLU A 11 19.22 1.58 2.54
N ASN A 12 17.97 1.52 2.04
CA ASN A 12 17.26 2.71 1.57
C ASN A 12 15.73 2.59 1.74
N ILE A 13 15.11 3.57 2.44
CA ILE A 13 13.66 3.66 2.61
C ILE A 13 12.94 4.33 1.42
N SER A 14 13.67 4.86 0.45
CA SER A 14 13.12 5.57 -0.73
C SER A 14 12.01 4.81 -1.47
N PRO A 15 12.08 3.47 -1.65
CA PRO A 15 10.98 2.73 -2.27
C PRO A 15 9.66 2.80 -1.48
N LEU A 16 9.71 3.02 -0.16
CA LEU A 16 8.53 3.12 0.72
C LEU A 16 7.84 4.49 0.62
N VAL A 17 8.50 5.49 0.04
CA VAL A 17 8.00 6.88 -0.07
C VAL A 17 7.83 7.33 -1.52
N LYS A 18 7.64 6.37 -2.43
CA LYS A 18 7.34 6.64 -3.84
C LYS A 18 5.84 6.64 -4.06
N SER A 19 5.33 7.53 -4.92
CA SER A 19 3.94 7.50 -5.34
C SER A 19 3.61 6.18 -6.06
N VAL A 20 2.44 5.64 -5.78
CA VAL A 20 1.90 4.44 -6.41
C VAL A 20 0.50 4.72 -6.96
N GLU A 21 0.13 4.00 -8.01
CA GLU A 21 -1.21 4.06 -8.57
C GLU A 21 -2.18 3.19 -7.77
N GLU A 22 -3.48 3.47 -7.92
CA GLU A 22 -4.52 2.64 -7.34
C GLU A 22 -4.60 1.29 -8.04
N THR A 23 -4.92 0.24 -7.29
CA THR A 23 -5.30 -1.06 -7.85
C THR A 23 -6.76 -1.29 -7.47
N LEU A 24 -7.68 -0.79 -8.28
CA LEU A 24 -9.12 -0.78 -7.94
C LEU A 24 -9.74 -2.18 -8.01
N GLU A 25 -9.35 -2.95 -9.02
CA GLU A 25 -9.78 -4.33 -9.19
C GLU A 25 -8.86 -5.28 -8.40
N PRO A 26 -9.41 -6.26 -7.66
CA PRO A 26 -8.60 -7.21 -6.93
C PRO A 26 -7.67 -8.02 -7.83
N ILE A 27 -6.37 -8.00 -7.52
CA ILE A 27 -5.36 -8.82 -8.21
C ILE A 27 -4.98 -10.02 -7.33
N SER A 28 -4.71 -11.16 -7.95
CA SER A 28 -4.20 -12.34 -7.24
C SER A 28 -2.73 -12.14 -6.87
N THR A 29 -2.34 -12.59 -5.68
CA THR A 29 -0.93 -12.56 -5.25
C THR A 29 -0.33 -13.96 -5.22
N GLU A 30 1.00 -14.05 -5.36
CA GLU A 30 1.73 -15.29 -5.15
C GLU A 30 1.93 -15.53 -3.64
N VAL A 31 1.47 -16.69 -3.14
CA VAL A 31 1.64 -17.09 -1.74
C VAL A 31 2.83 -18.02 -1.62
N GLN A 32 3.84 -17.63 -0.85
CA GLN A 32 4.97 -18.49 -0.50
C GLN A 32 4.73 -19.10 0.89
N GLY A 33 4.70 -20.43 0.99
CA GLY A 33 4.38 -21.16 2.21
C GLY A 33 2.89 -21.53 2.33
N THR A 34 2.36 -21.59 3.55
CA THR A 34 0.97 -21.99 3.80
C THR A 34 0.30 -21.02 4.76
N ILE A 35 -0.83 -20.46 4.33
CA ILE A 35 -1.67 -19.63 5.19
C ILE A 35 -2.50 -20.54 6.09
N PRO A 36 -2.49 -20.34 7.42
CA PRO A 36 -3.31 -21.11 8.34
C PRO A 36 -4.80 -21.05 7.98
N THR A 37 -5.48 -22.20 8.00
CA THR A 37 -6.87 -22.35 7.55
C THR A 37 -7.88 -21.54 8.35
N TRP A 38 -7.54 -21.16 9.58
CA TRP A 38 -8.37 -20.32 10.44
C TRP A 38 -8.28 -18.82 10.10
N ILE A 39 -7.35 -18.41 9.22
CA ILE A 39 -7.28 -17.01 8.75
C ILE A 39 -8.22 -16.86 7.55
N ASN A 40 -9.33 -16.18 7.78
CA ASN A 40 -10.26 -15.77 6.74
C ASN A 40 -10.77 -14.36 7.06
N GLY A 41 -10.54 -13.40 6.16
CA GLY A 41 -10.91 -12.02 6.38
C GLY A 41 -10.08 -11.01 5.59
N ASN A 42 -10.13 -9.75 6.02
CA ASN A 42 -9.47 -8.64 5.35
C ASN A 42 -8.44 -7.99 6.28
N LEU A 43 -7.19 -7.92 5.84
CA LEU A 43 -6.18 -7.05 6.45
C LEU A 43 -6.22 -5.69 5.75
N LEU A 44 -6.54 -4.64 6.51
CA LEU A 44 -6.52 -3.27 6.03
C LEU A 44 -5.30 -2.55 6.57
N ARG A 45 -4.56 -1.87 5.69
CA ARG A 45 -3.46 -0.97 6.06
C ARG A 45 -3.71 0.42 5.48
N ASN A 46 -3.39 1.44 6.26
CA ASN A 46 -3.38 2.83 5.81
C ASN A 46 -1.93 3.31 5.70
N GLY A 47 -1.63 4.08 4.67
CA GLY A 47 -0.32 4.68 4.46
C GLY A 47 -0.35 5.76 3.38
N PRO A 48 0.70 6.58 3.26
CA PRO A 48 0.81 7.54 2.18
C PRO A 48 1.01 6.81 0.84
N GLY A 49 0.18 7.11 -0.16
CA GLY A 49 0.26 6.49 -1.50
C GLY A 49 0.64 7.45 -2.62
N LYS A 50 0.68 8.76 -2.36
CA LYS A 50 1.02 9.79 -3.36
C LYS A 50 1.79 10.94 -2.74
N PHE A 51 2.97 11.23 -3.27
CA PHE A 51 3.90 12.23 -2.74
C PHE A 51 4.14 13.40 -3.71
N GLU A 52 3.52 13.39 -4.89
CA GLU A 52 3.56 14.51 -5.85
C GLU A 52 2.19 14.83 -6.48
N PHE A 53 1.98 16.11 -6.79
CA PHE A 53 0.85 16.59 -7.60
C PHE A 53 1.26 17.79 -8.46
N GLY A 54 1.28 17.61 -9.79
CA GLY A 54 1.81 18.64 -10.70
C GLY A 54 3.26 18.99 -10.35
N ASN A 55 3.55 20.28 -10.15
CA ASN A 55 4.87 20.76 -9.71
C ASN A 55 5.04 20.79 -8.17
N THR A 56 4.09 20.28 -7.40
CA THR A 56 4.14 20.29 -5.93
C THR A 56 4.62 18.95 -5.40
N HIS A 57 5.73 18.96 -4.66
CA HIS A 57 6.27 17.80 -3.96
C HIS A 57 6.00 17.93 -2.46
N TYR A 58 5.58 16.83 -1.84
CA TYR A 58 5.41 16.75 -0.39
C TYR A 58 6.73 16.33 0.25
N ASN A 59 7.27 17.20 1.12
CA ASN A 59 8.61 17.02 1.69
C ASN A 59 8.62 16.21 3.00
N HIS A 60 7.45 15.78 3.48
CA HIS A 60 7.30 15.03 4.71
C HIS A 60 6.50 13.75 4.49
N TRP A 61 6.96 12.64 5.08
CA TRP A 61 6.33 11.32 5.05
C TRP A 61 4.85 11.28 5.43
N PHE A 62 4.34 12.23 6.23
CA PHE A 62 2.94 12.31 6.64
C PHE A 62 2.05 13.18 5.73
N ASP A 63 2.63 13.86 4.74
CA ASP A 63 1.89 14.78 3.89
C ASP A 63 1.34 14.10 2.63
N GLY A 64 1.78 12.86 2.36
CA GLY A 64 1.29 12.06 1.25
C GLY A 64 -0.20 11.71 1.39
N MET A 65 -0.92 11.66 0.27
CA MET A 65 -2.35 11.32 0.30
C MET A 65 -2.55 9.90 0.84
N ALA A 66 -3.47 9.75 1.80
CA ALA A 66 -3.78 8.47 2.39
C ALA A 66 -4.32 7.48 1.35
N MET A 67 -3.71 6.31 1.29
CA MET A 67 -4.14 5.15 0.50
C MET A 67 -4.46 4.00 1.46
N LEU A 68 -5.63 3.41 1.24
CA LEU A 68 -6.02 2.18 1.91
C LEU A 68 -5.60 1.00 1.04
N HIS A 69 -4.93 0.05 1.67
CA HIS A 69 -4.52 -1.23 1.09
C HIS A 69 -5.34 -2.34 1.74
N GLN A 70 -5.89 -3.24 0.93
CA GLN A 70 -6.60 -4.42 1.40
C GLN A 70 -5.89 -5.67 0.89
N PHE A 71 -5.65 -6.61 1.82
CA PHE A 71 -5.34 -8.00 1.52
C PHE A 71 -6.53 -8.85 1.98
N LYS A 72 -7.28 -9.40 1.04
CA LYS A 72 -8.37 -10.34 1.34
C LYS A 72 -7.80 -11.75 1.35
N ILE A 73 -7.99 -12.48 2.44
CA ILE A 73 -7.52 -13.84 2.64
C ILE A 73 -8.73 -14.77 2.73
N GLU A 74 -8.81 -15.75 1.84
CA GLU A 74 -9.91 -16.71 1.78
C GLU A 74 -9.39 -18.04 1.21
N GLU A 75 -9.60 -19.13 1.96
CA GLU A 75 -9.17 -20.50 1.55
C GLU A 75 -7.68 -20.59 1.16
N GLY A 76 -6.81 -19.89 1.88
CA GLY A 76 -5.37 -19.86 1.60
C GLY A 76 -4.97 -19.06 0.35
N ARG A 77 -5.94 -18.43 -0.34
CA ARG A 77 -5.69 -17.48 -1.43
C ARG A 77 -5.69 -16.06 -0.89
N VAL A 78 -4.91 -15.19 -1.54
CA VAL A 78 -4.84 -13.78 -1.20
C VAL A 78 -5.05 -12.92 -2.44
N THR A 79 -5.92 -11.93 -2.32
CA THR A 79 -6.06 -10.87 -3.31
C THR A 79 -5.71 -9.52 -2.70
N TYR A 80 -5.16 -8.65 -3.55
CA TYR A 80 -4.77 -7.30 -3.19
C TYR A 80 -5.58 -6.27 -3.97
N LYS A 81 -5.96 -5.18 -3.29
CA LYS A 81 -6.44 -3.96 -3.93
C LYS A 81 -6.06 -2.74 -3.12
N SER A 82 -6.02 -1.57 -3.77
CA SER A 82 -5.77 -0.29 -3.11
C SER A 82 -6.62 0.83 -3.69
N ARG A 83 -6.95 1.80 -2.84
CA ARG A 83 -7.68 3.01 -3.23
C ARG A 83 -7.25 4.18 -2.35
N PHE A 84 -7.13 5.37 -2.93
CA PHE A 84 -6.98 6.60 -2.18
C PHE A 84 -8.21 6.87 -1.33
N LEU A 85 -7.97 7.32 -0.10
CA LEU A 85 -9.04 7.80 0.75
C LEU A 85 -9.64 9.07 0.13
N GLN A 86 -10.95 9.04 -0.15
CA GLN A 86 -11.69 10.18 -0.67
C GLN A 86 -11.96 11.22 0.43
N SER A 87 -10.89 11.78 0.99
CA SER A 87 -10.99 12.97 1.84
C SER A 87 -11.22 14.21 0.98
N ASP A 88 -11.71 15.30 1.59
CA ASP A 88 -11.90 16.58 0.89
C ASP A 88 -10.62 17.04 0.16
N GLN A 89 -9.44 16.76 0.72
CA GLN A 89 -8.15 17.09 0.13
C GLN A 89 -7.83 16.24 -1.12
N THR A 90 -8.05 14.93 -1.05
CA THR A 90 -7.86 14.02 -2.20
C THR A 90 -8.87 14.33 -3.30
N PHE A 91 -10.15 14.55 -2.95
CA PHE A 91 -11.21 14.82 -3.90
C PHE A 91 -10.95 16.11 -4.69
N LYS A 92 -10.63 17.21 -3.99
CA LYS A 92 -10.32 18.51 -4.62
C LYS A 92 -9.09 18.44 -5.52
N LYS A 93 -8.05 17.67 -5.16
CA LYS A 93 -6.82 17.58 -5.97
C LYS A 93 -6.95 16.62 -7.14
N CYS A 94 -7.50 15.42 -6.94
CA CYS A 94 -7.57 14.40 -8.00
C CYS A 94 -8.73 14.59 -9.00
N TYR A 95 -9.84 15.23 -8.61
CA TYR A 95 -11.04 15.31 -9.45
C TYR A 95 -11.44 16.72 -9.91
N CYS A 96 -10.91 17.78 -9.29
CA CYS A 96 -11.19 19.17 -9.71
C CYS A 96 -10.07 19.81 -10.55
N ASN A 97 -9.06 19.05 -10.96
CA ASN A 97 -8.03 19.49 -11.93
C ASN A 97 -8.23 18.83 -13.32
N VAL A 98 -9.49 18.58 -13.71
CA VAL A 98 -9.89 18.34 -15.10
C VAL A 98 -10.54 19.61 -15.63
#